data_AF-A0A061FUN1-F1
#
_entry.id   AF-A0A061FUN1-F1
#
_cell.length_a   1.000
_cell.length_b   1.000
_cell.length_c   1.000
_cell.angle_alpha   90.00
_cell.angle_beta   90.00
_cell.angle_gamma   90.00
#
_symmetry.space_group_name_H-M   'P 1'
#
loop_
_entity.id
_entity.type
_entity.pdbx_description
1 polymer ?
#
loop_
_entity_poly.entity_id
_entity_poly.type
_entity_poly.pdbx_seq_one_letter_code
_entity_poly.pdbx_strand_id
1 'polypeptide(L)'
;MNCVEIVDLSSDDELGEVDVKPVKLEPGTVVGSTTKQKNNHRFQPVELVKYKTQSGKQASEENKSSNNALSTGQSSTSFLEQGQSPGDDTGVSSTSAVSPAPVCRQFWKAGSYEGGLGSKVTLQNSKNYLHVHPLFLHSNATSHKWAFGAIAELLDNAIDEIQNGATFVIVDKTSNPRDGSPALLIQDDGGGMDPEAMRRCMSFGFSDKKSKSAIGQYGNGFKTSSMRLGGDVIVFSRHLDNRSLTQSIGLLSYTFLTRTGHDRIVVPMVDYELNVSTGMLDVLHGREHFVSNLSILLQWSPYSTEAELLKQFDDIGSHGTKIIIYNLWLNNDRDSELDFDSDPKDIRISGDTKKVNTIPAWKAVNEQHIASRYHISLRVYLSILYLRIPDTFRIILRGEIVEHHNIADDLKFIEYILYRPQSFGSVEGTVVCTIGFLKEAPQVNIHGFCVYHKNRLILPFWQVVSYSDSRGRGVVGVLEANFVEPTHNKQDFERTSLFQKLEGRLKEMTWEYWTEQCRTTCSVESNFLGC
;
A
#
# COMPACT_ATOMS: atom_id res chain seq x y z
N MET A 1 -27.88 -20.79 -26.08
CA MET A 1 -27.70 -19.33 -26.26
C MET A 1 -27.95 -18.75 -24.90
N ASN A 2 -26.88 -18.37 -24.20
CA ASN A 2 -26.94 -18.19 -22.76
C ASN A 2 -26.85 -16.69 -22.48
N CYS A 3 -27.88 -16.12 -21.86
CA CYS A 3 -27.76 -14.80 -21.27
C CYS A 3 -26.88 -14.93 -20.02
N VAL A 4 -25.68 -14.38 -20.07
CA VAL A 4 -24.89 -14.13 -18.87
C VAL A 4 -25.45 -12.87 -18.24
N GLU A 5 -26.18 -13.00 -17.14
CA GLU A 5 -26.57 -11.83 -16.35
C GLU A 5 -25.32 -11.27 -15.65
N ILE A 6 -25.11 -9.98 -15.83
CA ILE A 6 -24.01 -9.25 -15.20
C ILE A 6 -24.53 -8.77 -13.85
N VAL A 7 -23.84 -9.11 -12.77
CA VAL A 7 -24.13 -8.54 -11.44
C VAL A 7 -23.88 -7.03 -11.53
N ASP A 8 -24.97 -6.26 -11.48
CA ASP A 8 -24.95 -4.82 -11.71
C ASP A 8 -24.49 -4.08 -10.45
N LEU A 9 -23.59 -3.10 -10.60
CA LEU A 9 -23.02 -2.35 -9.47
C LEU A 9 -23.76 -1.02 -9.30
N SER A 10 -24.92 -1.04 -8.63
CA SER A 10 -25.63 0.18 -8.25
C SER A 10 -25.21 0.70 -6.87
N SER A 11 -25.26 2.02 -6.73
CA SER A 11 -25.27 2.71 -5.45
C SER A 11 -26.66 3.32 -5.26
N ASP A 12 -27.50 2.64 -4.49
CA ASP A 12 -28.89 3.04 -4.29
C ASP A 12 -28.99 4.16 -3.23
N ASP A 13 -28.67 5.38 -3.67
CA ASP A 13 -28.91 6.60 -2.89
C ASP A 13 -30.43 6.91 -2.86
N GLU A 14 -31.13 6.45 -1.83
CA GLU A 14 -32.51 6.88 -1.54
C GLU A 14 -32.54 8.37 -1.13
N LEU A 15 -32.63 9.25 -2.14
CA LEU A 15 -32.87 10.68 -1.97
C LEU A 15 -34.29 10.95 -1.47
N GLY A 16 -34.50 10.85 -0.16
CA GLY A 16 -35.72 11.29 0.50
C GLY A 16 -35.94 12.81 0.33
N GLU A 17 -37.01 13.20 -0.36
CA GLU A 17 -37.38 14.61 -0.53
C GLU A 17 -37.69 15.28 0.82
N VAL A 18 -37.06 16.44 1.07
CA VAL A 18 -37.40 17.32 2.20
C VAL A 18 -37.86 18.67 1.64
N ASP A 19 -39.17 18.93 1.70
CA ASP A 19 -39.81 20.20 1.29
C ASP A 19 -39.37 21.36 2.20
N VAL A 20 -38.38 22.14 1.75
CA VAL A 20 -37.91 23.35 2.45
C VAL A 20 -38.49 24.61 1.80
N LYS A 21 -39.62 25.07 2.34
CA LYS A 21 -40.27 26.31 1.91
C LYS A 21 -39.39 27.55 2.17
N PRO A 22 -39.25 28.47 1.19
CA PRO A 22 -38.41 29.66 1.36
C PRO A 22 -39.07 30.68 2.30
N VAL A 23 -38.48 30.87 3.49
CA VAL A 23 -38.90 31.92 4.43
C VAL A 23 -38.32 33.26 3.99
N LYS A 24 -39.21 34.19 3.60
CA LYS A 24 -38.90 35.57 3.23
C LYS A 24 -38.95 36.47 4.49
N LEU A 25 -37.88 37.21 4.77
CA LEU A 25 -37.87 38.30 5.76
C LEU A 25 -37.23 39.57 5.18
N GLU A 26 -37.75 40.72 5.60
CA GLU A 26 -37.45 42.04 5.03
C GLU A 26 -36.57 42.91 5.96
N PRO A 27 -35.89 43.96 5.44
CA PRO A 27 -34.79 44.63 6.16
C PRO A 27 -35.23 45.70 7.17
N GLY A 28 -34.43 45.88 8.24
CA GLY A 28 -34.72 46.83 9.33
C GLY A 28 -33.52 47.64 9.86
N THR A 29 -33.36 48.85 9.36
CA THR A 29 -32.94 50.10 10.05
C THR A 29 -31.75 50.13 11.05
N VAL A 30 -30.59 50.53 10.54
CA VAL A 30 -29.70 51.64 11.00
C VAL A 30 -29.59 51.98 12.51
N VAL A 31 -28.42 51.66 13.10
CA VAL A 31 -27.52 52.56 13.88
C VAL A 31 -26.07 52.06 13.66
N GLY A 32 -25.00 52.85 13.57
CA GLY A 32 -24.90 54.32 13.54
C GLY A 32 -23.64 54.87 14.23
N SER A 33 -22.43 54.50 13.79
CA SER A 33 -21.17 55.10 14.29
C SER A 33 -20.13 55.24 13.16
N THR A 34 -19.46 56.39 13.09
CA THR A 34 -18.58 56.74 11.95
C THR A 34 -17.19 57.18 12.42
N THR A 35 -16.13 56.57 11.89
CA THR A 35 -14.78 57.16 11.95
C THR A 35 -14.07 56.95 10.62
N LYS A 36 -13.95 58.01 9.83
CA LYS A 36 -13.19 58.01 8.58
C LYS A 36 -11.75 58.47 8.87
N GLN A 37 -10.76 57.67 8.50
CA GLN A 37 -9.50 58.22 8.03
C GLN A 37 -9.30 57.81 6.57
N LYS A 38 -9.28 58.80 5.68
CA LYS A 38 -8.75 58.66 4.33
C LYS A 38 -7.28 59.05 4.38
N ASN A 39 -6.42 58.28 3.72
CA ASN A 39 -5.31 58.86 2.98
C ASN A 39 -5.27 58.20 1.60
N ASN A 40 -5.33 59.01 0.55
CA ASN A 40 -5.12 58.56 -0.81
C ASN A 40 -3.61 58.46 -1.06
N HIS A 41 -3.15 57.53 -1.91
CA HIS A 41 -2.24 57.88 -3.00
C HIS A 41 -2.21 56.81 -4.12
N ARG A 42 -2.94 57.11 -5.20
CA ARG A 42 -2.51 57.02 -6.61
C ARG A 42 -1.71 55.76 -7.05
N PHE A 43 -2.40 54.83 -7.72
CA PHE A 43 -1.76 53.81 -8.57
C PHE A 43 -1.08 54.42 -9.80
N GLN A 44 0.09 53.89 -10.16
CA GLN A 44 0.60 53.77 -11.53
C GLN A 44 1.31 52.39 -11.66
N PRO A 45 1.30 51.75 -12.84
CA PRO A 45 1.94 50.44 -13.03
C PRO A 45 3.46 50.57 -13.17
N VAL A 46 4.20 49.54 -12.72
CA VAL A 46 5.66 49.40 -12.89
C VAL A 46 5.95 48.07 -13.61
N GLU A 47 7.02 48.06 -14.40
CA GLU A 47 7.21 47.13 -15.52
C GLU A 47 7.71 45.73 -15.14
N LEU A 48 7.43 44.76 -16.04
CA LEU A 48 7.80 43.36 -15.90
C LEU A 48 9.29 43.11 -16.20
N VAL A 49 10.16 43.34 -15.22
CA VAL A 49 11.60 43.04 -15.33
C VAL A 49 11.84 41.52 -15.35
N LYS A 50 12.09 40.97 -16.54
CA LYS A 50 12.42 39.54 -16.74
C LYS A 50 13.86 39.25 -16.31
N TYR A 51 14.04 38.69 -15.12
CA TYR A 51 15.30 38.03 -14.76
C TYR A 51 15.44 36.69 -15.51
N LYS A 52 16.42 36.61 -16.42
CA LYS A 52 16.96 35.34 -16.92
C LYS A 52 18.05 34.87 -15.98
N THR A 53 17.88 33.70 -15.37
CA THR A 53 18.96 32.98 -14.70
C THR A 53 19.28 31.72 -15.49
N GLN A 54 20.55 31.53 -15.85
CA GLN A 54 21.01 30.39 -16.64
C GLN A 54 21.24 29.17 -15.74
N SER A 55 20.70 28.00 -16.08
CA SER A 55 21.19 26.72 -15.59
C SER A 55 22.21 26.15 -16.58
N GLY A 56 23.50 26.30 -16.27
CA GLY A 56 24.56 25.71 -17.07
C GLY A 56 24.53 24.19 -16.99
N LYS A 57 24.40 23.50 -18.13
CA LYS A 57 24.83 22.10 -18.25
C LYS A 57 26.33 22.09 -18.56
N GLN A 58 27.16 21.76 -17.58
CA GLN A 58 28.51 21.27 -17.85
C GLN A 58 28.50 19.75 -17.71
N ALA A 59 28.89 19.08 -18.79
CA ALA A 59 29.33 17.70 -18.76
C ALA A 59 30.87 17.70 -18.68
N SER A 60 31.45 16.72 -18.00
CA SER A 60 32.84 16.30 -18.14
C SER A 60 32.82 14.97 -18.91
N GLU A 61 33.05 14.97 -20.22
CA GLU A 61 34.40 14.91 -20.83
C GLU A 61 35.08 13.56 -20.57
N GLU A 62 34.75 12.59 -21.42
CA GLU A 62 35.61 11.42 -21.67
C GLU A 62 36.80 11.84 -22.56
N ASN A 63 37.99 11.27 -22.30
CA ASN A 63 39.18 11.59 -23.07
C ASN A 63 39.20 10.89 -24.45
N LYS A 64 39.53 11.65 -25.50
CA LYS A 64 39.74 11.13 -26.85
C LYS A 64 41.11 10.48 -27.02
N SER A 65 41.14 9.39 -27.77
CA SER A 65 42.25 9.08 -28.68
C SER A 65 41.70 8.48 -29.97
N SER A 66 42.08 9.02 -31.13
CA SER A 66 41.56 8.63 -32.45
C SER A 66 42.48 7.67 -33.20
N ASN A 67 41.96 6.94 -34.19
CA ASN A 67 42.33 7.08 -35.61
C ASN A 67 41.60 6.06 -36.52
N ASN A 68 41.16 6.55 -37.70
CA ASN A 68 41.06 5.96 -39.07
C ASN A 68 40.85 4.42 -39.24
N ALA A 69 40.05 3.91 -40.19
CA ALA A 69 39.85 4.39 -41.57
C ALA A 69 38.54 3.89 -42.24
N LEU A 70 38.40 4.14 -43.55
CA LEU A 70 37.21 3.91 -44.40
C LEU A 70 37.01 2.45 -44.86
N SER A 71 35.75 2.02 -45.07
CA SER A 71 35.31 1.59 -46.42
C SER A 71 33.78 1.67 -46.66
N THR A 72 33.46 2.10 -47.87
CA THR A 72 32.18 2.00 -48.61
C THR A 72 31.74 0.54 -48.85
N GLY A 73 30.49 0.22 -49.23
CA GLY A 73 29.37 1.08 -49.66
C GLY A 73 28.07 0.29 -49.95
N GLN A 74 27.08 0.95 -50.55
CA GLN A 74 25.68 0.47 -50.68
C GLN A 74 25.41 -0.31 -51.99
N SER A 75 24.36 -1.17 -51.99
CA SER A 75 23.17 -1.06 -52.89
C SER A 75 22.59 -2.41 -53.37
N SER A 76 21.26 -2.57 -53.27
CA SER A 76 20.36 -2.83 -54.42
C SER A 76 18.89 -2.94 -53.96
N THR A 77 17.94 -2.75 -54.87
CA THR A 77 16.49 -2.68 -54.60
C THR A 77 15.66 -3.37 -55.71
N SER A 78 14.35 -3.50 -55.45
CA SER A 78 13.24 -3.34 -56.42
C SER A 78 12.94 -4.36 -57.55
N PHE A 79 11.84 -5.11 -57.33
CA PHE A 79 10.62 -5.22 -58.17
C PHE A 79 10.49 -6.13 -59.43
N LEU A 80 9.23 -6.56 -59.67
CA LEU A 80 8.62 -7.26 -60.85
C LEU A 80 9.03 -8.76 -61.03
N GLU A 81 8.25 -9.73 -61.56
CA GLU A 81 6.82 -9.91 -61.96
C GLU A 81 6.57 -11.45 -62.21
N GLN A 82 5.41 -12.09 -62.53
CA GLN A 82 3.97 -11.81 -62.73
C GLN A 82 3.19 -13.16 -62.54
N GLY A 83 1.84 -13.20 -62.46
CA GLY A 83 1.03 -14.44 -62.57
C GLY A 83 -0.49 -14.26 -62.40
N GLN A 84 -1.34 -15.14 -62.96
CA GLN A 84 -2.82 -15.00 -63.00
C GLN A 84 -3.62 -16.18 -62.37
N SER A 85 -4.94 -16.04 -62.33
CA SER A 85 -6.00 -16.80 -61.61
C SER A 85 -6.54 -18.03 -62.40
N PRO A 86 -7.65 -18.75 -62.04
CA PRO A 86 -8.58 -18.61 -60.90
C PRO A 86 -9.06 -19.93 -60.20
N GLY A 87 -9.86 -19.78 -59.11
CA GLY A 87 -10.98 -20.68 -58.75
C GLY A 87 -10.70 -21.89 -57.81
N ASP A 88 -11.19 -21.83 -56.56
CA ASP A 88 -12.43 -22.54 -56.12
C ASP A 88 -12.64 -22.46 -54.58
N ASP A 89 -13.89 -22.61 -54.14
CA ASP A 89 -14.30 -22.57 -52.72
C ASP A 89 -14.11 -23.92 -52.02
N THR A 90 -13.48 -23.95 -50.85
CA THR A 90 -13.97 -24.70 -49.68
C THR A 90 -13.23 -24.29 -48.40
N GLY A 91 -13.99 -24.01 -47.33
CA GLY A 91 -13.42 -23.49 -46.08
C GLY A 91 -13.09 -24.56 -45.03
N VAL A 92 -11.89 -24.46 -44.45
CA VAL A 92 -11.58 -25.00 -43.11
C VAL A 92 -10.81 -23.94 -42.34
N SER A 93 -11.49 -23.25 -41.41
CA SER A 93 -10.84 -22.30 -40.50
C SER A 93 -10.03 -23.05 -39.44
N SER A 94 -8.76 -23.30 -39.72
CA SER A 94 -7.81 -23.85 -38.75
C SER A 94 -7.52 -22.82 -37.65
N THR A 95 -8.26 -22.89 -36.55
CA THR A 95 -8.00 -22.13 -35.33
C THR A 95 -6.70 -22.60 -34.70
N SER A 96 -5.58 -22.01 -35.14
CA SER A 96 -4.26 -22.20 -34.54
C SER A 96 -4.34 -21.92 -33.03
N ALA A 97 -4.07 -22.93 -32.22
CA ALA A 97 -4.08 -22.81 -30.77
C ALA A 97 -2.98 -21.85 -30.33
N VAL A 98 -3.37 -20.60 -30.00
CA VAL A 98 -2.47 -19.61 -29.43
C VAL A 98 -2.03 -20.11 -28.07
N SER A 99 -0.79 -20.60 -27.99
CA SER A 99 -0.15 -20.96 -26.72
C SER A 99 -0.21 -19.77 -25.77
N PRO A 100 -0.80 -19.90 -24.56
CA PRO A 100 -0.89 -18.79 -23.63
C PRO A 100 0.50 -18.24 -23.32
N ALA A 101 0.71 -16.95 -23.60
CA ALA A 101 2.00 -16.31 -23.37
C ALA A 101 2.42 -16.50 -21.90
N PRO A 102 3.69 -16.83 -21.62
CA PRO A 102 4.14 -17.11 -20.26
C PRO A 102 4.00 -15.85 -19.39
N VAL A 103 3.10 -15.92 -18.40
CA VAL A 103 2.82 -14.82 -17.48
C VAL A 103 4.11 -14.34 -16.82
N CYS A 104 4.45 -13.07 -17.05
CA CYS A 104 5.68 -12.47 -16.57
C CYS A 104 5.65 -12.37 -15.04
N ARG A 105 6.47 -13.17 -14.33
CA ARG A 105 6.57 -13.16 -12.86
C ARG A 105 7.43 -12.02 -12.29
N GLN A 106 7.90 -11.08 -13.10
CA GLN A 106 8.63 -9.89 -12.63
C GLN A 106 7.66 -8.71 -12.56
N PHE A 107 7.30 -8.27 -11.36
CA PHE A 107 6.22 -7.29 -11.12
C PHE A 107 6.29 -6.08 -12.05
N TRP A 108 7.42 -5.37 -12.06
CA TRP A 108 7.65 -4.15 -12.86
C TRP A 108 7.66 -4.35 -14.39
N LYS A 109 7.43 -5.58 -14.89
CA LYS A 109 7.30 -5.93 -16.31
C LYS A 109 5.96 -6.60 -16.65
N ALA A 110 5.09 -6.85 -15.66
CA ALA A 110 3.83 -7.57 -15.86
C ALA A 110 2.74 -6.72 -16.55
N GLY A 111 2.88 -5.39 -16.56
CA GLY A 111 1.96 -4.44 -17.21
C GLY A 111 2.24 -4.16 -18.70
N SER A 112 3.20 -4.84 -19.33
CA SER A 112 3.58 -4.58 -20.73
C SER A 112 3.13 -5.70 -21.66
N TYR A 113 2.17 -5.38 -22.54
CA TYR A 113 1.81 -6.18 -23.72
C TYR A 113 2.02 -5.35 -24.99
N GLU A 114 2.45 -6.00 -26.07
CA GLU A 114 2.45 -5.37 -27.40
C GLU A 114 1.01 -5.14 -27.89
N GLY A 115 0.79 -4.03 -28.61
CA GLY A 115 -0.53 -3.57 -29.02
C GLY A 115 -1.15 -4.39 -30.16
N GLY A 116 -1.59 -5.60 -29.86
CA GLY A 116 -2.51 -6.35 -30.72
C GLY A 116 -3.78 -5.54 -31.01
N LEU A 117 -4.30 -5.62 -32.23
CA LEU A 117 -5.38 -4.75 -32.72
C LEU A 117 -6.59 -4.73 -31.77
N GLY A 118 -6.87 -3.56 -31.19
CA GLY A 118 -8.10 -3.32 -30.44
C GLY A 118 -9.32 -3.54 -31.32
N SER A 119 -10.15 -4.53 -30.97
CA SER A 119 -11.41 -4.79 -31.66
C SER A 119 -12.36 -3.60 -31.50
N LYS A 120 -12.93 -3.12 -32.61
CA LYS A 120 -13.98 -2.10 -32.55
C LYS A 120 -15.21 -2.69 -31.87
N VAL A 121 -15.48 -2.26 -30.64
CA VAL A 121 -16.73 -2.57 -29.94
C VAL A 121 -17.86 -1.80 -30.61
N THR A 122 -18.85 -2.53 -31.14
CA THR A 122 -20.08 -1.94 -31.67
C THR A 122 -20.95 -1.49 -30.51
N LEU A 123 -21.04 -0.17 -30.27
CA LEU A 123 -21.84 0.38 -29.17
C LEU A 123 -23.34 0.18 -29.47
N GLN A 124 -24.03 -0.58 -28.61
CA GLN A 124 -25.49 -0.60 -28.53
C GLN A 124 -25.93 -0.13 -27.14
N ASN A 125 -27.12 0.47 -27.08
CA ASN A 125 -27.61 1.23 -25.92
C ASN A 125 -27.60 0.41 -24.61
N SER A 126 -26.76 0.82 -23.68
CA SER A 126 -26.72 0.36 -22.29
C SER A 126 -26.22 1.49 -21.39
N LYS A 127 -26.41 1.38 -20.07
CA LYS A 127 -25.90 2.37 -19.11
C LYS A 127 -24.35 2.39 -19.16
N ASN A 128 -23.75 3.58 -19.17
CA ASN A 128 -22.29 3.74 -19.22
C ASN A 128 -21.62 3.45 -17.86
N TYR A 129 -21.49 2.17 -17.52
CA TYR A 129 -20.70 1.73 -16.36
C TYR A 129 -19.20 1.84 -16.62
N LEU A 130 -18.40 2.07 -15.57
CA LEU A 130 -16.94 2.18 -15.68
C LEU A 130 -16.31 0.78 -15.81
N HIS A 131 -15.96 0.40 -17.03
CA HIS A 131 -15.31 -0.89 -17.31
C HIS A 131 -13.85 -0.90 -16.82
N VAL A 132 -13.58 -1.68 -15.78
CA VAL A 132 -12.22 -1.86 -15.22
C VAL A 132 -11.56 -3.10 -15.82
N HIS A 133 -10.61 -2.90 -16.73
CA HIS A 133 -9.82 -3.95 -17.38
C HIS A 133 -8.82 -4.60 -16.39
N PRO A 134 -8.53 -5.92 -16.46
CA PRO A 134 -7.66 -6.60 -15.48
C PRO A 134 -6.25 -6.02 -15.30
N LEU A 135 -5.70 -5.35 -16.33
CA LEU A 135 -4.43 -4.60 -16.21
C LEU A 135 -4.45 -3.54 -15.09
N PHE A 136 -5.63 -3.03 -14.71
CA PHE A 136 -5.78 -2.08 -13.60
C PHE A 136 -5.32 -2.66 -12.26
N LEU A 137 -5.46 -3.97 -12.03
CA LEU A 137 -4.96 -4.64 -10.81
C LEU A 137 -3.46 -4.41 -10.62
N HIS A 138 -2.69 -4.64 -11.69
CA HIS A 138 -1.25 -4.41 -11.70
C HIS A 138 -0.93 -2.91 -11.62
N SER A 139 -1.55 -2.07 -12.46
CA SER A 139 -1.30 -0.62 -12.48
C SER A 139 -1.54 0.04 -11.12
N ASN A 140 -2.63 -0.30 -10.44
CA ASN A 140 -2.96 0.22 -9.11
C ASN A 140 -1.95 -0.26 -8.04
N ALA A 141 -1.52 -1.53 -8.11
CA ALA A 141 -0.52 -2.10 -7.21
C ALA A 141 0.86 -1.40 -7.28
N THR A 142 1.20 -0.72 -8.39
CA THR A 142 2.48 0.02 -8.52
C THR A 142 2.66 1.15 -7.50
N SER A 143 1.59 1.57 -6.82
CA SER A 143 1.63 2.55 -5.73
C SER A 143 2.48 2.08 -4.53
N HIS A 144 2.54 0.77 -4.25
CA HIS A 144 3.47 0.21 -3.27
C HIS A 144 4.83 -0.10 -3.92
N LYS A 145 5.87 0.66 -3.59
CA LYS A 145 7.22 0.37 -4.05
C LYS A 145 7.91 -0.73 -3.25
N TRP A 146 7.64 -0.80 -1.94
CA TRP A 146 8.27 -1.71 -0.98
C TRP A 146 7.26 -2.75 -0.46
N ALA A 147 7.63 -4.04 -0.52
CA ALA A 147 6.71 -5.13 -0.20
C ALA A 147 6.17 -5.10 1.24
N PHE A 148 6.97 -4.76 2.25
CA PHE A 148 6.47 -4.72 3.63
C PHE A 148 5.41 -3.64 3.86
N GLY A 149 5.43 -2.55 3.09
CA GLY A 149 4.37 -1.54 3.13
C GLY A 149 3.01 -2.09 2.69
N ALA A 150 3.00 -3.04 1.73
CA ALA A 150 1.81 -3.78 1.32
C ALA A 150 1.39 -4.85 2.36
N ILE A 151 2.35 -5.54 3.00
CA ILE A 151 2.05 -6.46 4.11
C ILE A 151 1.38 -5.69 5.27
N ALA A 152 1.94 -4.54 5.64
CA ALA A 152 1.39 -3.68 6.69
C ALA A 152 -0.03 -3.17 6.37
N GLU A 153 -0.37 -2.90 5.11
CA GLU A 153 -1.74 -2.56 4.69
C GLU A 153 -2.75 -3.70 4.81
N LEU A 154 -2.28 -4.95 4.85
CA LEU A 154 -3.12 -6.10 5.16
C LEU A 154 -3.29 -6.24 6.69
N LEU A 155 -2.21 -6.05 7.47
CA LEU A 155 -2.26 -6.05 8.94
C LEU A 155 -3.11 -4.90 9.50
N ASP A 156 -3.11 -3.73 8.84
CA ASP A 156 -3.98 -2.60 9.19
C ASP A 156 -5.47 -3.02 9.25
N ASN A 157 -5.89 -4.01 8.46
CA ASN A 157 -7.25 -4.53 8.52
C ASN A 157 -7.49 -5.43 9.74
N ALA A 158 -6.56 -6.31 10.08
CA ALA A 158 -6.65 -7.13 11.29
C ALA A 158 -6.56 -6.31 12.59
N ILE A 159 -5.80 -5.20 12.57
CA ILE A 159 -5.75 -4.24 13.68
C ILE A 159 -7.07 -3.47 13.82
N ASP A 160 -7.71 -3.07 12.71
CA ASP A 160 -9.06 -2.50 12.75
C ASP A 160 -10.11 -3.50 13.30
N GLU A 161 -9.87 -4.81 13.23
CA GLU A 161 -10.76 -5.86 13.77
C GLU A 161 -10.62 -6.11 15.29
N ILE A 162 -9.69 -5.45 15.99
CA ILE A 162 -9.58 -5.54 17.47
C ILE A 162 -10.90 -5.13 18.14
N GLN A 163 -11.63 -4.15 17.57
CA GLN A 163 -12.94 -3.72 18.08
C GLN A 163 -14.03 -4.80 17.94
N ASN A 164 -13.83 -5.78 17.05
CA ASN A 164 -14.71 -6.92 16.80
C ASN A 164 -14.25 -8.20 17.51
N GLY A 165 -13.21 -8.12 18.36
CA GLY A 165 -12.75 -9.22 19.21
C GLY A 165 -11.46 -9.91 18.78
N ALA A 166 -10.77 -9.44 17.73
CA ALA A 166 -9.49 -10.03 17.30
C ALA A 166 -8.45 -10.03 18.44
N THR A 167 -7.72 -11.13 18.60
CA THR A 167 -6.64 -11.32 19.59
C THR A 167 -5.28 -11.64 18.93
N PHE A 168 -5.23 -11.92 17.63
CA PHE A 168 -3.97 -12.04 16.89
C PHE A 168 -4.07 -11.75 15.39
N VAL A 169 -2.91 -11.53 14.78
CA VAL A 169 -2.68 -11.73 13.35
C VAL A 169 -1.41 -12.54 13.13
N ILE A 170 -1.51 -13.63 12.37
CA ILE A 170 -0.40 -14.48 11.93
C ILE A 170 0.05 -14.02 10.55
N VAL A 171 1.38 -13.99 10.34
CA VAL A 171 2.04 -13.81 9.05
C VAL A 171 3.06 -14.93 8.87
N ASP A 172 2.92 -15.76 7.83
CA ASP A 172 3.81 -16.91 7.65
C ASP A 172 4.07 -17.30 6.18
N LYS A 173 5.04 -18.20 6.00
CA LYS A 173 5.27 -18.95 4.76
C LYS A 173 4.28 -20.12 4.72
N THR A 174 3.55 -20.28 3.63
CA THR A 174 2.88 -21.54 3.28
C THR A 174 3.37 -22.05 1.92
N SER A 175 3.11 -23.31 1.60
CA SER A 175 3.46 -23.91 0.31
C SER A 175 2.20 -24.14 -0.52
N ASN A 176 2.22 -23.69 -1.77
CA ASN A 176 1.18 -23.97 -2.76
C ASN A 176 1.09 -25.49 -3.01
N PRO A 177 -0.05 -26.16 -2.71
CA PRO A 177 -0.17 -27.61 -2.86
C PRO A 177 0.01 -28.14 -4.29
N ARG A 178 -0.13 -27.31 -5.34
CA ARG A 178 0.04 -27.75 -6.74
C ARG A 178 1.49 -27.95 -7.17
N ASP A 179 2.40 -27.10 -6.71
CA ASP A 179 3.76 -26.99 -7.25
C ASP A 179 4.85 -26.79 -6.18
N GLY A 180 4.47 -26.74 -4.89
CA GLY A 180 5.37 -26.53 -3.76
C GLY A 180 5.94 -25.10 -3.65
N SER A 181 5.53 -24.16 -4.51
CA SER A 181 6.03 -22.79 -4.50
C SER A 181 5.63 -22.03 -3.22
N PRO A 182 6.48 -21.11 -2.74
CA PRO A 182 6.16 -20.32 -1.56
C PRO A 182 4.97 -19.36 -1.82
N ALA A 183 4.11 -19.27 -0.83
CA ALA A 183 3.00 -18.33 -0.74
C ALA A 183 3.03 -17.63 0.63
N LEU A 184 2.53 -16.40 0.68
CA LEU A 184 2.41 -15.62 1.91
C LEU A 184 1.02 -15.88 2.53
N LEU A 185 1.01 -16.39 3.76
CA LEU A 185 -0.17 -16.53 4.60
C LEU A 185 -0.30 -15.30 5.51
N ILE A 186 -1.49 -14.72 5.56
CA ILE A 186 -1.90 -13.77 6.60
C ILE A 186 -3.25 -14.25 7.16
N GLN A 187 -3.38 -14.36 8.48
CA GLN A 187 -4.62 -14.84 9.12
C GLN A 187 -4.91 -14.11 10.43
N ASP A 188 -6.16 -13.71 10.64
CA ASP A 188 -6.68 -13.10 11.86
C ASP A 188 -7.84 -13.90 12.46
N ASP A 189 -8.10 -13.69 13.76
CA ASP A 189 -9.27 -14.16 14.51
C ASP A 189 -10.34 -13.05 14.69
N GLY A 190 -10.39 -12.09 13.77
CA GLY A 190 -11.34 -10.97 13.79
C GLY A 190 -12.80 -11.37 13.54
N GLY A 191 -13.67 -10.39 13.31
CA GLY A 191 -15.10 -10.65 13.12
C GLY A 191 -15.41 -11.46 11.86
N GLY A 192 -14.49 -11.53 10.91
CA GLY A 192 -14.69 -12.16 9.60
C GLY A 192 -15.67 -11.40 8.72
N MET A 193 -16.02 -11.98 7.58
CA MET A 193 -16.91 -11.38 6.58
C MET A 193 -18.05 -12.31 6.22
N ASP A 194 -19.28 -11.79 6.29
CA ASP A 194 -20.44 -12.36 5.61
C ASP A 194 -20.25 -12.33 4.06
N PRO A 195 -21.08 -13.05 3.27
CA PRO A 195 -20.97 -13.08 1.81
C PRO A 195 -21.00 -11.70 1.11
N GLU A 196 -21.78 -10.75 1.62
CA GLU A 196 -21.86 -9.39 1.07
C GLU A 196 -20.66 -8.54 1.51
N ALA A 197 -20.20 -8.67 2.75
CA ALA A 197 -18.94 -8.08 3.20
C ALA A 197 -17.74 -8.59 2.38
N MET A 198 -17.70 -9.89 2.05
CA MET A 198 -16.69 -10.47 1.16
C MET A 198 -16.80 -9.88 -0.26
N ARG A 199 -18.01 -9.75 -0.81
CA ARG A 199 -18.24 -9.09 -2.12
C ARG A 199 -17.76 -7.63 -2.12
N ARG A 200 -18.05 -6.85 -1.08
CA ARG A 200 -17.54 -5.47 -0.91
C ARG A 200 -16.02 -5.45 -0.72
N CYS A 201 -15.45 -6.43 -0.02
CA CYS A 201 -14.00 -6.58 0.16
C CYS A 201 -13.27 -6.88 -1.15
N MET A 202 -13.92 -7.57 -2.10
CA MET A 202 -13.38 -7.83 -3.45
C MET A 202 -13.62 -6.67 -4.45
N SER A 203 -14.75 -5.96 -4.36
CA SER A 203 -15.08 -4.83 -5.24
C SER A 203 -14.36 -3.52 -4.87
N PHE A 204 -13.91 -2.74 -5.86
CA PHE A 204 -13.19 -1.47 -5.64
C PHE A 204 -14.08 -0.39 -5.01
N GLY A 205 -13.49 0.50 -4.21
CA GLY A 205 -14.16 1.68 -3.65
C GLY A 205 -15.08 1.46 -2.44
N PHE A 206 -15.50 0.22 -2.14
CA PHE A 206 -16.36 -0.07 -0.98
C PHE A 206 -15.56 -0.10 0.33
N SER A 207 -16.10 0.55 1.37
CA SER A 207 -15.52 0.57 2.72
C SER A 207 -16.58 0.88 3.77
N ASP A 208 -16.93 -0.11 4.60
CA ASP A 208 -17.90 0.06 5.69
C ASP A 208 -17.29 0.72 6.95
N LYS A 209 -15.97 1.00 6.93
CA LYS A 209 -15.19 1.52 8.06
C LYS A 209 -15.48 3.01 8.32
N LYS A 210 -16.67 3.26 8.88
CA LYS A 210 -17.21 4.60 9.24
C LYS A 210 -16.52 5.24 10.46
N SER A 211 -15.62 4.54 11.16
CA SER A 211 -14.90 5.09 12.31
C SER A 211 -13.76 6.02 11.87
N LYS A 212 -13.66 7.19 12.50
CA LYS A 212 -12.52 8.12 12.31
C LYS A 212 -11.17 7.55 12.76
N SER A 213 -11.17 6.53 13.64
CA SER A 213 -9.96 5.87 14.14
C SER A 213 -9.46 4.73 13.25
N ALA A 214 -10.27 4.24 12.31
CA ALA A 214 -9.89 3.12 11.45
C ALA A 214 -8.77 3.52 10.47
N ILE A 215 -7.81 2.61 10.26
CA ILE A 215 -6.66 2.82 9.38
C ILE A 215 -7.02 2.49 7.93
N GLY A 216 -7.88 1.51 7.69
CA GLY A 216 -8.47 1.24 6.38
C GLY A 216 -9.63 2.20 6.08
N GLN A 217 -9.46 3.10 5.11
CA GLN A 217 -10.50 4.08 4.75
C GLN A 217 -10.99 3.96 3.29
N TYR A 218 -10.08 3.83 2.32
CA TYR A 218 -10.39 3.99 0.88
C TYR A 218 -10.88 2.72 0.14
N GLY A 219 -11.18 1.62 0.83
CA GLY A 219 -11.66 0.36 0.22
C GLY A 219 -10.66 -0.40 -0.68
N ASN A 220 -9.53 0.21 -1.06
CA ASN A 220 -8.61 -0.33 -2.07
C ASN A 220 -7.38 -1.06 -1.51
N GLY A 221 -7.06 -0.90 -0.22
CA GLY A 221 -5.81 -1.41 0.39
C GLY A 221 -5.55 -2.89 0.15
N PHE A 222 -6.56 -3.76 0.36
CA PHE A 222 -6.48 -5.21 0.10
C PHE A 222 -6.10 -5.54 -1.35
N LYS A 223 -6.84 -4.99 -2.32
CA LYS A 223 -6.61 -5.25 -3.76
C LYS A 223 -5.23 -4.77 -4.20
N THR A 224 -4.84 -3.59 -3.74
CA THR A 224 -3.55 -2.94 -4.06
C THR A 224 -2.37 -3.73 -3.49
N SER A 225 -2.51 -4.20 -2.25
CA SER A 225 -1.43 -4.87 -1.51
C SER A 225 -1.23 -6.31 -1.94
N SER A 226 -2.32 -7.08 -2.08
CA SER A 226 -2.26 -8.47 -2.54
C SER A 226 -1.63 -8.58 -3.93
N MET A 227 -2.09 -7.77 -4.89
CA MET A 227 -1.55 -7.70 -6.26
C MET A 227 -0.12 -7.14 -6.33
N ARG A 228 0.37 -6.44 -5.28
CA ARG A 228 1.79 -6.07 -5.15
C ARG A 228 2.66 -7.22 -4.65
N LEU A 229 2.11 -8.17 -3.91
CA LEU A 229 2.85 -9.25 -3.25
C LEU A 229 2.92 -10.53 -4.09
N GLY A 230 1.85 -10.86 -4.80
CA GLY A 230 1.82 -11.93 -5.80
C GLY A 230 0.84 -11.64 -6.94
N GLY A 231 0.87 -12.48 -7.98
CA GLY A 231 -0.08 -12.38 -9.08
C GLY A 231 -1.51 -12.77 -8.69
N ASP A 232 -1.67 -13.59 -7.66
CA ASP A 232 -2.95 -14.21 -7.31
C ASP A 232 -3.15 -14.27 -5.79
N VAL A 233 -4.39 -14.04 -5.34
CA VAL A 233 -4.77 -14.16 -3.92
C VAL A 233 -6.10 -14.89 -3.78
N ILE A 234 -6.16 -15.83 -2.85
CA ILE A 234 -7.40 -16.46 -2.39
C ILE A 234 -7.65 -16.05 -0.94
N VAL A 235 -8.90 -15.71 -0.62
CA VAL A 235 -9.35 -15.35 0.73
C VAL A 235 -10.42 -16.32 1.17
N PHE A 236 -10.27 -16.83 2.38
CA PHE A 236 -11.25 -17.60 3.13
C PHE A 236 -11.68 -16.71 4.30
N SER A 237 -12.98 -16.50 4.50
CA SER A 237 -13.46 -15.79 5.68
C SER A 237 -14.70 -16.49 6.24
N ARG A 238 -14.76 -16.57 7.56
CA ARG A 238 -15.87 -17.21 8.29
C ARG A 238 -16.47 -16.17 9.22
N HIS A 239 -17.80 -16.09 9.23
CA HIS A 239 -18.54 -15.13 10.05
C HIS A 239 -19.75 -15.81 10.71
N LEU A 240 -19.97 -15.50 11.99
CA LEU A 240 -21.01 -16.08 12.83
C LEU A 240 -21.99 -14.99 13.24
N ASP A 241 -23.14 -14.90 12.56
CA ASP A 241 -24.25 -14.05 12.99
C ASP A 241 -25.45 -14.90 13.44
N ASN A 242 -26.07 -14.52 14.56
CA ASN A 242 -27.36 -15.03 15.05
C ASN A 242 -27.59 -16.57 14.95
N ARG A 243 -26.51 -17.37 15.07
CA ARG A 243 -26.43 -18.86 14.96
C ARG A 243 -26.30 -19.45 13.55
N SER A 244 -26.23 -18.63 12.50
CA SER A 244 -25.74 -19.05 11.18
C SER A 244 -24.24 -18.83 11.08
N LEU A 245 -23.52 -19.83 10.57
CA LEU A 245 -22.07 -19.76 10.33
C LEU A 245 -21.81 -19.74 8.83
N THR A 246 -21.54 -18.55 8.29
CA THR A 246 -21.20 -18.38 6.87
C THR A 246 -19.72 -18.62 6.63
N GLN A 247 -19.40 -19.22 5.48
CA GLN A 247 -18.04 -19.49 5.02
C GLN A 247 -17.92 -19.05 3.55
N SER A 248 -17.19 -17.97 3.32
CA SER A 248 -17.03 -17.38 2.00
C SER A 248 -15.60 -17.59 1.49
N ILE A 249 -15.47 -17.98 0.22
CA ILE A 249 -14.19 -18.11 -0.49
C ILE A 249 -14.21 -17.19 -1.70
N GLY A 250 -13.21 -16.32 -1.85
CA GLY A 250 -13.07 -15.43 -3.01
C GLY A 250 -11.67 -15.45 -3.60
N LEU A 251 -11.57 -15.45 -4.94
CA LEU A 251 -10.32 -15.53 -5.69
C LEU A 251 -10.12 -14.29 -6.56
N LEU A 252 -9.12 -13.47 -6.23
CA LEU A 252 -8.66 -12.37 -7.08
C LEU A 252 -7.36 -12.79 -7.77
N SER A 253 -7.46 -13.25 -9.02
CA SER A 253 -6.36 -13.87 -9.76
C SER A 253 -6.07 -13.15 -11.07
N TYR A 254 -4.91 -12.48 -11.14
CA TYR A 254 -4.41 -11.89 -12.38
C TYR A 254 -4.05 -12.97 -13.40
N THR A 255 -3.57 -14.13 -12.95
CA THR A 255 -3.22 -15.28 -13.81
C THR A 255 -4.44 -15.86 -14.50
N PHE A 256 -5.57 -16.03 -13.80
CA PHE A 256 -6.85 -16.42 -14.37
C PHE A 256 -7.30 -15.43 -15.44
N LEU A 257 -7.46 -14.16 -15.05
CA LEU A 257 -8.03 -13.11 -15.92
C LEU A 257 -7.21 -12.90 -17.20
N THR A 258 -5.89 -12.87 -17.09
CA THR A 258 -5.00 -12.67 -18.26
C THR A 258 -4.94 -13.90 -19.17
N ARG A 259 -4.80 -15.12 -18.63
CA ARG A 259 -4.69 -16.33 -19.48
C ARG A 259 -6.00 -16.73 -20.15
N THR A 260 -7.14 -16.31 -19.61
CA THR A 260 -8.47 -16.54 -20.20
C THR A 260 -8.93 -15.37 -21.08
N GLY A 261 -8.18 -14.26 -21.14
CA GLY A 261 -8.46 -13.13 -22.02
C GLY A 261 -9.64 -12.25 -21.61
N HIS A 262 -9.91 -12.11 -20.31
CA HIS A 262 -11.02 -11.29 -19.81
C HIS A 262 -10.82 -9.79 -20.09
N ASP A 263 -11.87 -9.13 -20.58
CA ASP A 263 -11.93 -7.66 -20.80
C ASP A 263 -12.19 -6.87 -19.50
N ARG A 264 -12.65 -7.55 -18.45
CA ARG A 264 -13.09 -6.99 -17.17
C ARG A 264 -12.57 -7.83 -16.01
N ILE A 265 -12.46 -7.23 -14.83
CA ILE A 265 -12.19 -7.99 -13.61
C ILE A 265 -13.42 -8.85 -13.26
N VAL A 266 -13.20 -10.14 -13.06
CA VAL A 266 -14.17 -11.13 -12.58
C VAL A 266 -13.55 -11.82 -11.37
N VAL A 267 -14.32 -11.96 -10.28
CA VAL A 267 -13.87 -12.57 -9.03
C VAL A 267 -14.75 -13.81 -8.76
N PRO A 268 -14.25 -15.03 -8.99
CA PRO A 268 -14.95 -16.24 -8.59
C PRO A 268 -15.13 -16.26 -7.07
N MET A 269 -16.38 -16.45 -6.63
CA MET A 269 -16.75 -16.55 -5.22
C MET A 269 -17.68 -17.74 -4.98
N VAL A 270 -17.51 -18.43 -3.86
CA VAL A 270 -18.46 -19.43 -3.37
C VAL A 270 -18.71 -19.20 -1.89
N ASP A 271 -19.98 -19.31 -1.52
CA ASP A 271 -20.48 -18.99 -0.18
C ASP A 271 -21.26 -20.20 0.34
N TYR A 272 -20.90 -20.68 1.53
CA TYR A 272 -21.55 -21.78 2.22
C TYR A 272 -22.20 -21.28 3.51
N GLU A 273 -23.32 -21.90 3.90
CA GLU A 273 -23.99 -21.67 5.17
C GLU A 273 -24.00 -22.97 5.99
N LEU A 274 -23.29 -22.99 7.12
CA LEU A 274 -23.39 -24.08 8.09
C LEU A 274 -24.44 -23.72 9.14
N ASN A 275 -25.58 -24.40 9.10
CA ASN A 275 -26.59 -24.29 10.15
C ASN A 275 -26.12 -25.05 11.39
N VAL A 276 -25.65 -24.30 12.40
CA VAL A 276 -25.06 -24.83 13.64
C VAL A 276 -26.04 -25.72 14.44
N SER A 277 -27.35 -25.60 14.21
CA SER A 277 -28.37 -26.42 14.89
C SER A 277 -28.68 -27.75 14.21
N THR A 278 -28.39 -27.91 12.92
CA THR A 278 -28.61 -29.15 12.16
C THR A 278 -27.32 -29.84 11.72
N GLY A 279 -26.19 -29.13 11.71
CA GLY A 279 -24.92 -29.60 11.16
C GLY A 279 -24.93 -29.69 9.63
N MET A 280 -25.95 -29.15 8.96
CA MET A 280 -26.07 -29.16 7.51
C MET A 280 -25.31 -27.97 6.90
N LEU A 281 -24.44 -28.26 5.93
CA LEU A 281 -23.72 -27.28 5.13
C LEU A 281 -24.48 -27.08 3.82
N ASP A 282 -25.18 -25.96 3.70
CA ASP A 282 -25.90 -25.56 2.49
C ASP A 282 -25.05 -24.63 1.61
N VAL A 283 -25.41 -24.58 0.33
CA VAL A 283 -24.82 -23.67 -0.66
C VAL A 283 -25.70 -22.43 -0.79
N LEU A 284 -25.11 -21.25 -0.63
CA LEU A 284 -25.79 -20.00 -0.87
C LEU A 284 -25.75 -19.64 -2.36
N HIS A 285 -26.79 -18.91 -2.81
CA HIS A 285 -27.02 -18.45 -4.19
C HIS A 285 -27.34 -19.58 -5.20
N GLY A 286 -27.59 -19.19 -6.46
CA GLY A 286 -28.03 -20.11 -7.50
C GLY A 286 -26.99 -21.19 -7.81
N ARG A 287 -27.40 -22.47 -7.75
CA ARG A 287 -26.53 -23.65 -7.86
C ARG A 287 -25.62 -23.66 -9.10
N GLU A 288 -26.08 -23.11 -10.23
CA GLU A 288 -25.28 -23.01 -11.46
C GLU A 288 -24.11 -22.03 -11.32
N HIS A 289 -24.31 -20.88 -10.68
CA HIS A 289 -23.24 -19.91 -10.40
C HIS A 289 -22.23 -20.47 -9.40
N PHE A 290 -22.69 -21.17 -8.35
CA PHE A 290 -21.81 -21.85 -7.40
C PHE A 290 -20.93 -22.90 -8.11
N VAL A 291 -21.52 -23.80 -8.91
CA VAL A 291 -20.75 -24.84 -9.62
C VAL A 291 -19.76 -24.22 -10.61
N SER A 292 -20.15 -23.15 -11.30
CA SER A 292 -19.26 -22.39 -12.19
C SER A 292 -18.07 -21.79 -11.43
N ASN A 293 -18.32 -21.01 -10.37
CA ASN A 293 -17.27 -20.36 -9.59
C ASN A 293 -16.37 -21.37 -8.87
N LEU A 294 -16.94 -22.47 -8.35
CA LEU A 294 -16.18 -23.58 -7.77
C LEU A 294 -15.24 -24.19 -8.81
N SER A 295 -15.69 -24.42 -10.05
CA SER A 295 -14.84 -24.96 -11.11
C SER A 295 -13.63 -24.07 -11.43
N ILE A 296 -13.80 -22.74 -11.36
CA ILE A 296 -12.71 -21.78 -11.55
C ILE A 296 -11.77 -21.79 -10.33
N LEU A 297 -12.30 -21.85 -9.10
CA LEU A 297 -11.50 -21.99 -7.88
C LEU A 297 -10.64 -23.28 -7.91
N LEU A 298 -11.24 -24.41 -8.29
CA LEU A 298 -10.56 -25.71 -8.37
C LEU A 298 -9.57 -25.83 -9.55
N GLN A 299 -9.63 -24.90 -10.52
CA GLN A 299 -8.65 -24.81 -11.61
C GLN A 299 -7.51 -23.82 -11.33
N TRP A 300 -7.80 -22.69 -10.70
CA TRP A 300 -6.86 -21.54 -10.64
C TRP A 300 -6.32 -21.23 -9.23
N SER A 301 -6.99 -21.67 -8.16
CA SER A 301 -6.48 -21.54 -6.78
C SER A 301 -5.38 -22.58 -6.46
N PRO A 302 -4.66 -22.49 -5.33
CA PRO A 302 -3.71 -23.52 -4.89
C PRO A 302 -4.32 -24.91 -4.62
N TYR A 303 -5.65 -25.03 -4.59
CA TYR A 303 -6.39 -26.22 -4.17
C TYR A 303 -7.14 -26.83 -5.35
N SER A 304 -7.15 -28.17 -5.45
CA SER A 304 -7.67 -28.90 -6.62
C SER A 304 -9.01 -29.58 -6.36
N THR A 305 -9.42 -29.70 -5.10
CA THR A 305 -10.68 -30.31 -4.67
C THR A 305 -11.43 -29.42 -3.68
N GLU A 306 -12.76 -29.57 -3.64
CA GLU A 306 -13.61 -28.85 -2.69
C GLU A 306 -13.27 -29.20 -1.23
N ALA A 307 -12.87 -30.43 -0.96
CA ALA A 307 -12.40 -30.86 0.36
C ALA A 307 -11.13 -30.12 0.81
N GLU A 308 -10.18 -29.87 -0.09
CA GLU A 308 -8.98 -29.08 0.22
C GLU A 308 -9.29 -27.60 0.49
N LEU A 309 -10.27 -27.02 -0.21
CA LEU A 309 -10.78 -25.67 0.05
C LEU A 309 -11.47 -25.57 1.42
N LEU A 310 -12.41 -26.49 1.71
CA LEU A 310 -13.15 -26.50 2.98
C LEU A 310 -12.21 -26.73 4.18
N LYS A 311 -11.16 -27.53 4.01
CA LYS A 311 -10.12 -27.73 5.02
C LYS A 311 -9.37 -26.45 5.41
N GLN A 312 -9.35 -25.40 4.57
CA GLN A 312 -8.68 -24.14 4.92
C GLN A 312 -9.41 -23.35 6.03
N PHE A 313 -10.60 -23.79 6.45
CA PHE A 313 -11.34 -23.21 7.56
C PHE A 313 -11.17 -23.97 8.89
N ASP A 314 -10.47 -25.11 8.94
CA ASP A 314 -10.35 -25.94 10.16
C ASP A 314 -9.68 -25.19 11.34
N ASP A 315 -8.78 -24.26 11.01
CA ASP A 315 -7.91 -23.47 11.89
C ASP A 315 -8.30 -21.99 11.99
N ILE A 316 -9.38 -21.56 11.34
CA ILE A 316 -9.93 -20.18 11.44
C ILE A 316 -10.78 -20.01 12.71
N GLY A 317 -11.32 -21.09 13.28
CA GLY A 317 -12.21 -21.02 14.44
C GLY A 317 -13.64 -20.61 14.05
N SER A 318 -14.37 -19.91 14.93
CA SER A 318 -15.77 -19.49 14.71
C SER A 318 -15.93 -18.23 13.86
N HIS A 319 -14.91 -17.38 13.81
CA HIS A 319 -14.88 -16.14 13.03
C HIS A 319 -13.42 -15.79 12.72
N GLY A 320 -13.18 -15.08 11.63
CA GLY A 320 -11.85 -14.62 11.23
C GLY A 320 -11.61 -14.72 9.73
N THR A 321 -10.47 -14.21 9.28
CA THR A 321 -10.09 -14.20 7.86
C THR A 321 -8.71 -14.79 7.63
N LYS A 322 -8.57 -15.57 6.56
CA LYS A 322 -7.32 -16.15 6.06
C LYS A 322 -7.11 -15.71 4.61
N ILE A 323 -5.97 -15.08 4.35
CA ILE A 323 -5.52 -14.58 3.05
C ILE A 323 -4.28 -15.39 2.65
N ILE A 324 -4.29 -15.98 1.45
CA ILE A 324 -3.13 -16.67 0.88
C ILE A 324 -2.79 -16.03 -0.47
N ILE A 325 -1.65 -15.33 -0.50
CA ILE A 325 -1.11 -14.68 -1.69
C ILE A 325 -0.05 -15.60 -2.28
N TYR A 326 -0.25 -16.03 -3.52
CA TYR A 326 0.58 -17.01 -4.21
C TYR A 326 0.97 -16.50 -5.60
N ASN A 327 1.83 -17.27 -6.29
CA ASN A 327 2.59 -16.76 -7.44
C ASN A 327 3.29 -15.43 -7.09
N LEU A 328 4.00 -15.43 -5.96
CA LEU A 328 4.76 -14.30 -5.44
C LEU A 328 5.72 -13.74 -6.49
N TRP A 329 5.87 -12.41 -6.51
CA TRP A 329 6.68 -11.75 -7.54
C TRP A 329 8.18 -11.99 -7.35
N LEU A 330 8.87 -12.01 -8.49
CA LEU A 330 10.32 -12.12 -8.57
C LEU A 330 10.94 -10.74 -8.81
N ASN A 331 12.14 -10.54 -8.26
CA ASN A 331 12.97 -9.36 -8.48
C ASN A 331 13.53 -9.32 -9.92
N ASN A 332 14.40 -8.35 -10.23
CA ASN A 332 14.98 -8.21 -11.57
C ASN A 332 15.89 -9.38 -11.98
N ASP A 333 16.55 -9.99 -11.00
CA ASP A 333 17.51 -11.09 -11.13
C ASP A 333 16.84 -12.48 -11.18
N ARG A 334 15.53 -12.51 -10.89
CA ARG A 334 14.58 -13.65 -10.86
C ARG A 334 14.51 -14.44 -9.55
N ASP A 335 15.14 -13.96 -8.48
CA ASP A 335 14.90 -14.46 -7.13
C ASP A 335 13.57 -13.91 -6.57
N SER A 336 13.02 -14.50 -5.51
CA SER A 336 11.83 -13.92 -4.85
C SER A 336 12.20 -12.63 -4.12
N GLU A 337 11.31 -11.62 -4.16
CA GLU A 337 11.50 -10.39 -3.38
C GLU A 337 11.44 -10.65 -1.87
N LEU A 338 10.65 -11.67 -1.46
CA LEU A 338 10.52 -12.12 -0.08
C LEU A 338 11.38 -13.37 0.15
N ASP A 339 12.41 -13.22 0.98
CA ASP A 339 13.24 -14.29 1.51
C ASP A 339 12.56 -14.87 2.78
N PHE A 340 12.27 -16.17 2.75
CA PHE A 340 11.66 -16.91 3.86
C PHE A 340 12.63 -17.90 4.53
N ASP A 341 13.88 -17.97 4.05
CA ASP A 341 14.77 -19.12 4.23
C ASP A 341 16.13 -18.76 4.85
N SER A 342 16.63 -17.51 4.72
CA SER A 342 17.84 -17.07 5.45
C SER A 342 17.62 -16.89 6.96
N ASP A 343 16.37 -16.73 7.40
CA ASP A 343 15.98 -16.71 8.81
C ASP A 343 14.61 -17.39 8.96
N PRO A 344 14.52 -18.54 9.65
CA PRO A 344 13.25 -19.26 9.79
C PRO A 344 12.22 -18.50 10.63
N LYS A 345 12.63 -17.46 11.37
CA LYS A 345 11.79 -16.65 12.27
C LYS A 345 11.42 -15.29 11.66
N ASP A 346 11.82 -14.99 10.43
CA ASP A 346 11.57 -13.69 9.79
C ASP A 346 11.01 -13.86 8.36
N ILE A 347 10.62 -12.75 7.74
CA ILE A 347 10.48 -12.63 6.29
C ILE A 347 11.33 -11.42 5.89
N ARG A 348 12.21 -11.57 4.91
CA ARG A 348 13.25 -10.58 4.61
C ARG A 348 13.14 -10.07 3.18
N ILE A 349 13.65 -8.86 2.92
CA ILE A 349 13.80 -8.36 1.55
C ILE A 349 15.10 -8.89 0.95
N SER A 350 15.00 -9.58 -0.18
CA SER A 350 16.16 -10.08 -0.92
C SER A 350 17.02 -8.93 -1.49
N GLY A 351 18.33 -9.00 -1.26
CA GLY A 351 19.35 -8.19 -1.94
C GLY A 351 19.69 -6.80 -1.37
N ASP A 352 18.79 -6.15 -0.61
CA ASP A 352 19.02 -4.79 -0.10
C ASP A 352 19.88 -4.74 1.17
N THR A 353 21.20 -4.91 1.03
CA THR A 353 22.17 -4.71 2.13
C THR A 353 22.90 -3.38 2.03
N LYS A 354 22.22 -2.29 2.42
CA LYS A 354 22.84 -0.96 2.51
C LYS A 354 23.96 -0.94 3.55
N LYS A 355 25.21 -1.02 3.08
CA LYS A 355 26.41 -0.91 3.92
C LYS A 355 26.39 0.42 4.67
N VAL A 356 26.42 0.39 6.00
CA VAL A 356 26.46 1.63 6.79
C VAL A 356 27.86 2.22 6.72
N ASN A 357 27.97 3.41 6.12
CA ASN A 357 29.19 4.21 6.12
C ASN A 357 29.39 4.84 7.52
N THR A 358 30.09 4.12 8.39
CA THR A 358 30.46 4.56 9.74
C THR A 358 31.86 4.01 10.12
N ILE A 359 32.40 4.48 11.25
CA ILE A 359 33.69 4.03 11.78
C ILE A 359 33.62 2.52 12.08
N PRO A 360 34.64 1.69 11.75
CA PRO A 360 34.57 0.23 11.94
C PRO A 360 34.17 -0.23 13.35
N ALA A 361 34.63 0.47 14.39
CA ALA A 361 34.27 0.19 15.79
C ALA A 361 32.77 0.37 16.11
N TRP A 362 32.06 1.20 15.34
CA TRP A 362 30.63 1.48 15.51
C TRP A 362 29.75 0.72 14.52
N LYS A 363 30.35 0.05 13.53
CA LYS A 363 29.65 -0.60 12.42
C LYS A 363 28.58 -1.59 12.89
N ALA A 364 28.92 -2.48 13.83
CA ALA A 364 27.98 -3.46 14.37
C ALA A 364 26.77 -2.82 15.08
N VAL A 365 27.00 -1.78 15.90
CA VAL A 365 25.93 -1.04 16.60
C VAL A 365 24.96 -0.41 15.61
N ASN A 366 25.49 0.18 14.53
CA ASN A 366 24.66 0.82 13.52
C ASN A 366 23.91 -0.22 12.66
N GLU A 367 24.58 -1.28 12.20
CA GLU A 367 23.96 -2.31 11.35
C GLU A 367 22.92 -3.17 12.08
N GLN A 368 22.98 -3.26 13.42
CA GLN A 368 21.95 -3.93 14.23
C GLN A 368 20.79 -3.01 14.66
N HIS A 369 20.97 -1.68 14.68
CA HIS A 369 19.95 -0.74 15.12
C HIS A 369 18.68 -0.79 14.25
N ILE A 370 17.51 -0.59 14.87
CA ILE A 370 16.18 -0.72 14.24
C ILE A 370 16.07 0.08 12.94
N ALA A 371 16.50 1.34 12.93
CA ALA A 371 16.48 2.20 11.73
C ALA A 371 17.30 1.66 10.53
N SER A 372 18.28 0.79 10.77
CA SER A 372 19.06 0.12 9.72
C SER A 372 18.53 -1.28 9.36
N ARG A 373 17.66 -1.86 10.19
CA ARG A 373 17.09 -3.22 9.97
C ARG A 373 15.66 -3.25 9.45
N TYR A 374 14.79 -2.28 9.78
CA TYR A 374 13.36 -2.34 9.44
C TYR A 374 13.09 -2.49 7.93
N HIS A 375 13.96 -1.94 7.06
CA HIS A 375 13.77 -2.03 5.62
C HIS A 375 14.10 -3.42 5.02
N ILE A 376 14.75 -4.30 5.80
CA ILE A 376 15.25 -5.62 5.39
C ILE A 376 14.55 -6.75 6.15
N SER A 377 14.12 -6.52 7.40
CA SER A 377 13.61 -7.52 8.34
C SER A 377 12.17 -7.20 8.73
N LEU A 378 11.21 -8.06 8.35
CA LEU A 378 9.79 -7.81 8.61
C LEU A 378 9.53 -7.81 10.12
N ARG A 379 10.17 -8.69 10.90
CA ARG A 379 10.08 -8.71 12.37
C ARG A 379 10.40 -7.36 12.99
N VAL A 380 11.46 -6.69 12.51
CA VAL A 380 11.89 -5.37 13.00
C VAL A 380 11.00 -4.22 12.49
N TYR A 381 10.33 -4.39 11.34
CA TYR A 381 9.32 -3.42 10.92
C TYR A 381 8.02 -3.56 11.72
N LEU A 382 7.55 -4.80 11.92
CA LEU A 382 6.31 -5.07 12.65
C LEU A 382 6.38 -4.69 14.13
N SER A 383 7.55 -4.80 14.78
CA SER A 383 7.73 -4.37 16.18
C SER A 383 7.48 -2.87 16.39
N ILE A 384 7.74 -2.04 15.36
CA ILE A 384 7.55 -0.58 15.40
C ILE A 384 6.36 -0.08 14.56
N LEU A 385 5.61 -0.98 13.91
CA LEU A 385 4.61 -0.60 12.91
C LEU A 385 3.45 0.22 13.49
N TYR A 386 3.13 -0.05 14.75
CA TYR A 386 2.09 0.63 15.51
C TYR A 386 2.69 1.30 16.74
N LEU A 387 2.27 2.52 17.06
CA LEU A 387 2.80 3.28 18.20
C LEU A 387 2.47 2.59 19.53
N ARG A 388 1.33 1.89 19.59
CA ARG A 388 0.87 1.04 20.68
C ARG A 388 0.15 -0.18 20.12
N ILE A 389 0.31 -1.33 20.76
CA ILE A 389 -0.51 -2.53 20.54
C ILE A 389 -1.17 -2.86 21.88
N PRO A 390 -2.49 -3.16 21.94
CA PRO A 390 -3.12 -3.59 23.20
C PRO A 390 -2.61 -4.95 23.65
N ASP A 391 -2.44 -5.17 24.96
CA ASP A 391 -1.96 -6.44 25.54
C ASP A 391 -2.81 -7.67 25.16
N THR A 392 -4.06 -7.44 24.72
CA THR A 392 -4.98 -8.46 24.24
C THR A 392 -4.71 -8.94 22.81
N PHE A 393 -3.89 -8.22 22.04
CA PHE A 393 -3.63 -8.50 20.62
C PHE A 393 -2.15 -8.84 20.36
N ARG A 394 -1.90 -9.86 19.54
CA ARG A 394 -0.53 -10.32 19.19
C ARG A 394 -0.30 -10.34 17.69
N ILE A 395 0.76 -9.67 17.24
CA ILE A 395 1.33 -9.93 15.91
C ILE A 395 2.23 -11.16 16.02
N ILE A 396 1.99 -12.18 15.20
CA ILE A 396 2.75 -13.44 15.15
C ILE A 396 3.38 -13.54 13.77
N LEU A 397 4.69 -13.74 13.71
CA LEU A 397 5.43 -13.88 12.46
C LEU A 397 6.21 -15.19 12.48
N ARG A 398 6.10 -16.03 11.45
CA ARG A 398 6.82 -17.31 11.37
C ARG A 398 6.68 -18.18 12.64
N GLY A 399 5.45 -18.33 13.12
CA GLY A 399 5.13 -19.02 14.38
C GLY A 399 5.54 -18.33 15.69
N GLU A 400 6.28 -17.21 15.69
CA GLU A 400 6.74 -16.52 16.91
C GLU A 400 6.21 -15.09 17.02
N ILE A 401 5.68 -14.75 18.20
CA ILE A 401 5.18 -13.40 18.55
C ILE A 401 6.26 -12.35 18.24
N VAL A 402 5.84 -11.25 17.62
CA VAL A 402 6.68 -10.05 17.44
C VAL A 402 6.57 -9.22 18.71
N GLU A 403 7.67 -9.07 19.42
CA GLU A 403 7.75 -8.16 20.57
C GLU A 403 7.54 -6.72 20.09
N HIS A 404 6.63 -5.99 20.72
CA HIS A 404 6.40 -4.57 20.41
C HIS A 404 7.57 -3.72 20.93
N HIS A 405 8.02 -2.77 20.12
CA HIS A 405 9.16 -1.91 20.45
C HIS A 405 8.79 -0.43 20.31
N ASN A 406 8.65 0.24 21.44
CA ASN A 406 8.40 1.68 21.49
C ASN A 406 9.71 2.47 21.34
N ILE A 407 9.91 3.11 20.18
CA ILE A 407 11.09 3.94 19.88
C ILE A 407 11.36 5.04 20.94
N ALA A 408 10.35 5.52 21.67
CA ALA A 408 10.57 6.50 22.73
C ALA A 408 11.37 5.93 23.91
N ASP A 409 11.37 4.62 24.11
CA ASP A 409 12.14 3.94 25.16
C ASP A 409 13.61 3.78 24.78
N ASP A 410 14.02 3.99 23.52
CA ASP A 410 15.44 4.05 23.10
C ASP A 410 16.10 5.39 23.45
N LEU A 411 15.34 6.35 23.99
CA LEU A 411 15.79 7.71 24.21
C LEU A 411 16.40 7.95 25.60
N LYS A 412 17.29 8.93 25.69
CA LYS A 412 17.84 9.55 26.90
C LYS A 412 17.74 11.08 26.78
N PHE A 413 17.72 11.76 27.93
CA PHE A 413 17.49 13.22 28.05
C PHE A 413 16.17 13.66 27.38
N ILE A 414 15.09 12.93 27.66
CA ILE A 414 13.79 13.09 26.97
C ILE A 414 13.13 14.43 27.31
N GLU A 415 12.68 15.12 26.27
CA GLU A 415 11.80 16.29 26.33
C GLU A 415 10.46 16.04 25.60
N TYR A 416 9.43 16.78 26.00
CA TYR A 416 8.08 16.70 25.42
C TYR A 416 7.68 18.05 24.83
N ILE A 417 7.89 18.24 23.52
CA ILE A 417 7.62 19.51 22.84
C ILE A 417 6.18 19.49 22.28
N LEU A 418 5.36 20.42 22.77
CA LEU A 418 3.97 20.59 22.31
C LEU A 418 3.92 21.38 20.99
N TYR A 419 3.28 20.82 19.98
CA TYR A 419 3.00 21.49 18.71
C TYR A 419 1.49 21.67 18.49
N ARG A 420 1.10 22.86 18.03
CA ARG A 420 -0.27 23.22 17.66
C ARG A 420 -0.26 23.75 16.22
N PRO A 421 -0.40 22.89 15.20
CA PRO A 421 -0.46 23.33 13.81
C PRO A 421 -1.62 24.30 13.60
N GLN A 422 -1.34 25.44 12.95
CA GLN A 422 -2.33 26.46 12.61
C GLN A 422 -2.52 26.55 11.11
N SER A 423 -3.77 26.62 10.66
CA SER A 423 -4.15 26.94 9.28
C SER A 423 -5.24 28.00 9.28
N PHE A 424 -5.12 29.05 8.46
CA PHE A 424 -6.14 30.12 8.30
C PHE A 424 -6.69 30.78 9.58
N GLY A 425 -6.05 30.59 10.74
CA GLY A 425 -6.49 31.09 12.06
C GLY A 425 -7.10 30.01 12.98
N SER A 426 -7.46 28.83 12.46
CA SER A 426 -7.81 27.65 13.25
C SER A 426 -6.56 26.89 13.72
N VAL A 427 -6.73 26.13 14.80
CA VAL A 427 -5.77 25.12 15.28
C VAL A 427 -6.27 23.76 14.77
N GLU A 428 -5.53 23.15 13.86
CA GLU A 428 -5.95 21.90 13.18
C GLU A 428 -5.79 20.66 14.07
N GLY A 429 -5.03 20.79 15.16
CA GLY A 429 -4.79 19.71 16.11
C GLY A 429 -3.84 20.12 17.23
N THR A 430 -3.50 19.17 18.09
CA THR A 430 -2.45 19.34 19.10
C THR A 430 -1.69 18.02 19.21
N VAL A 431 -0.38 18.08 19.09
CA VAL A 431 0.51 16.91 19.05
C VAL A 431 1.66 17.14 20.02
N VAL A 432 2.02 16.09 20.77
CA VAL A 432 3.24 16.08 21.59
C VAL A 432 4.29 15.32 20.80
N CYS A 433 5.46 15.94 20.59
CA CYS A 433 6.64 15.23 20.13
C CYS A 433 7.48 14.85 21.37
N THR A 434 7.71 13.56 21.54
CA THR A 434 8.72 13.04 22.47
C THR A 434 10.05 13.06 21.75
N ILE A 435 11.00 13.90 22.18
CA ILE A 435 12.31 14.06 21.54
C ILE A 435 13.42 13.70 22.53
N GLY A 436 14.51 13.13 22.04
CA GLY A 436 15.64 12.76 22.89
C GLY A 436 16.88 12.41 22.08
N PHE A 437 17.97 12.07 22.77
CA PHE A 437 19.11 11.38 22.16
C PHE A 437 18.88 9.88 22.20
N LEU A 438 19.26 9.14 21.14
CA LEU A 438 19.38 7.68 21.23
C LEU A 438 20.38 7.29 22.34
N LYS A 439 20.09 6.23 23.09
CA LYS A 439 20.96 5.73 24.18
C LYS A 439 22.39 5.47 23.71
N GLU A 440 22.56 4.97 22.49
CA GLU A 440 23.83 4.65 21.83
C GLU A 440 24.58 5.89 21.31
N ALA A 441 23.95 7.07 21.25
CA ALA A 441 24.61 8.30 20.81
C ALA A 441 25.78 8.65 21.75
N PRO A 442 26.99 8.99 21.24
CA PRO A 442 27.28 9.40 19.85
C PRO A 442 27.77 8.27 18.92
N GLN A 443 27.75 7.00 19.35
CA GLN A 443 28.27 5.85 18.61
C GLN A 443 27.36 5.44 17.44
N VAL A 444 26.10 5.86 17.45
CA VAL A 444 25.12 5.62 16.39
C VAL A 444 24.98 6.84 15.47
N ASN A 445 24.92 6.61 14.15
CA ASN A 445 24.83 7.63 13.10
C ASN A 445 23.37 7.87 12.64
N ILE A 446 22.42 7.73 13.55
CA ILE A 446 20.98 7.66 13.27
C ILE A 446 20.30 8.84 13.96
N HIS A 447 19.31 9.43 13.29
CA HIS A 447 18.60 10.65 13.71
C HIS A 447 17.31 10.79 12.90
N GLY A 448 16.43 11.71 13.31
CA GLY A 448 15.19 12.01 12.60
C GLY A 448 13.94 11.53 13.35
N PHE A 449 12.77 11.65 12.71
CA PHE A 449 11.48 11.48 13.39
C PHE A 449 10.71 10.25 12.93
N CYS A 450 10.26 9.42 13.86
CA CYS A 450 9.25 8.40 13.60
C CYS A 450 7.85 9.04 13.69
N VAL A 451 7.24 9.28 12.53
CA VAL A 451 5.93 9.94 12.41
C VAL A 451 4.84 8.91 12.18
N TYR A 452 3.92 8.83 13.13
CA TYR A 452 2.73 7.98 13.10
C TYR A 452 1.50 8.79 12.69
N HIS A 453 0.45 8.11 12.23
CA HIS A 453 -0.88 8.66 11.96
C HIS A 453 -1.92 7.57 12.27
N LYS A 454 -2.87 7.87 13.16
CA LYS A 454 -3.91 6.95 13.67
C LYS A 454 -3.27 5.64 14.14
N ASN A 455 -2.39 5.74 15.14
CA ASN A 455 -1.53 4.68 15.66
C ASN A 455 -0.52 4.05 14.68
N ARG A 456 -0.60 4.26 13.36
CA ARG A 456 0.20 3.57 12.33
C ARG A 456 1.42 4.37 11.88
N LEU A 457 2.60 3.74 11.81
CA LEU A 457 3.84 4.35 11.34
C LEU A 457 3.77 4.66 9.84
N ILE A 458 4.02 5.93 9.46
CA ILE A 458 4.03 6.40 8.07
C ILE A 458 5.46 6.73 7.61
N LEU A 459 6.21 7.49 8.42
CA LEU A 459 7.59 7.87 8.14
C LEU A 459 8.54 7.39 9.26
N PRO A 460 9.26 6.26 9.09
CA PRO A 460 10.31 5.84 10.01
C PRO A 460 11.57 6.72 9.88
N PHE A 461 12.11 7.19 11.01
CA PHE A 461 13.39 7.91 11.12
C PHE A 461 13.58 9.02 10.06
N TRP A 462 12.55 9.83 9.85
CA TRP A 462 12.53 10.90 8.84
C TRP A 462 13.62 11.95 9.11
N GLN A 463 14.62 11.97 8.23
CA GLN A 463 15.70 12.95 8.24
C GLN A 463 15.19 14.30 7.70
N VAL A 464 14.49 15.04 8.56
CA VAL A 464 14.04 16.42 8.29
C VAL A 464 15.20 17.41 8.15
N VAL A 465 16.40 17.02 8.55
CA VAL A 465 17.62 17.83 8.57
C VAL A 465 18.76 17.07 7.90
N SER A 466 19.62 17.78 7.18
CA SER A 466 20.78 17.24 6.47
C SER A 466 22.07 17.78 7.11
N TYR A 467 23.07 16.92 7.24
CA TYR A 467 24.29 17.22 8.00
C TYR A 467 25.54 17.22 7.14
N SER A 468 26.15 18.40 7.01
CA SER A 468 27.59 18.57 6.72
C SER A 468 28.46 18.43 7.97
N ASP A 469 27.89 18.71 9.15
CA ASP A 469 28.58 18.84 10.43
C ASP A 469 27.90 18.00 11.53
N SER A 470 28.60 17.74 12.64
CA SER A 470 28.18 16.81 13.72
C SER A 470 26.91 17.19 14.50
N ARG A 471 26.37 18.39 14.29
CA ARG A 471 25.19 18.92 15.01
C ARG A 471 24.00 17.97 14.89
N GLY A 472 23.14 17.88 15.91
CA GLY A 472 21.85 17.18 15.89
C GLY A 472 21.91 15.66 15.61
N ARG A 473 23.11 15.07 15.55
CA ARG A 473 23.33 13.63 15.35
C ARG A 473 22.88 12.84 16.58
N GLY A 474 22.23 11.70 16.39
CA GLY A 474 21.66 10.93 17.49
C GLY A 474 20.35 11.50 18.05
N VAL A 475 19.88 12.67 17.60
CA VAL A 475 18.57 13.21 17.99
C VAL A 475 17.47 12.46 17.25
N VAL A 476 16.58 11.81 17.99
CA VAL A 476 15.40 11.12 17.46
C VAL A 476 14.15 11.64 18.16
N GLY A 477 13.07 11.77 17.40
CA GLY A 477 11.77 12.14 17.95
C GLY A 477 10.65 11.18 17.49
N VAL A 478 9.62 11.09 18.32
CA VAL A 478 8.42 10.25 18.10
C VAL A 478 7.19 11.13 18.25
N LEU A 479 6.27 11.06 17.29
CA LEU A 479 5.01 11.81 17.32
C LEU A 479 3.91 11.15 16.49
N GLU A 480 2.66 11.44 16.84
CA GLU A 480 1.48 11.07 16.05
C GLU A 480 0.85 12.33 15.42
N ALA A 481 0.83 12.41 14.09
CA ALA A 481 0.50 13.61 13.32
C ALA A 481 -0.88 13.53 12.65
N ASN A 482 -1.94 13.34 13.44
CA ASN A 482 -3.33 13.13 12.98
C ASN A 482 -4.02 14.35 12.31
N PHE A 483 -3.24 15.32 11.83
CA PHE A 483 -3.68 16.53 11.13
C PHE A 483 -3.08 16.65 9.71
N VAL A 484 -2.30 15.65 9.28
CA VAL A 484 -1.78 15.50 7.91
C VAL A 484 -2.17 14.13 7.37
N GLU A 485 -2.82 14.10 6.22
CA GLU A 485 -3.30 12.85 5.62
C GLU A 485 -2.15 12.08 4.93
N PRO A 486 -2.08 10.74 5.11
CA PRO A 486 -1.11 9.91 4.43
C PRO A 486 -1.47 9.74 2.95
N THR A 487 -0.46 9.57 2.10
CA THR A 487 -0.65 9.10 0.72
C THR A 487 -1.26 7.70 0.68
N HIS A 488 -1.89 7.33 -0.44
CA HIS A 488 -2.65 6.08 -0.64
C HIS A 488 -1.97 4.80 -0.12
N ASN A 489 -0.64 4.71 -0.22
CA ASN A 489 0.14 3.52 0.18
C ASN A 489 0.63 3.54 1.65
N LYS A 490 0.31 4.60 2.40
CA LYS A 490 0.72 4.86 3.79
C LYS A 490 2.24 4.86 4.04
N GLN A 491 3.05 5.30 3.06
CA GLN A 491 4.52 5.40 3.16
C GLN A 491 5.10 6.83 3.04
N ASP A 492 4.25 7.84 2.77
CA ASP A 492 4.58 9.27 2.72
C ASP A 492 3.29 10.06 3.04
N PHE A 493 3.39 11.36 3.34
CA PHE A 493 2.23 12.23 3.55
C PHE A 493 1.90 13.05 2.30
N GLU A 494 0.65 13.50 2.18
CA GLU A 494 0.28 14.45 1.12
C GLU A 494 1.06 15.76 1.27
N ARG A 495 1.58 16.29 0.15
CA ARG A 495 2.43 17.51 0.11
C ARG A 495 1.62 18.80 0.25
N THR A 496 0.90 18.90 1.36
CA THR A 496 0.08 20.03 1.78
C THR A 496 0.92 21.10 2.49
N SER A 497 0.34 22.28 2.69
CA SER A 497 0.95 23.34 3.50
C SER A 497 1.04 22.97 4.99
N LEU A 498 0.23 22.04 5.49
CA LEU A 498 0.33 21.50 6.84
C LEU A 498 1.52 20.56 6.99
N PHE A 499 1.78 19.70 5.99
CA PHE A 499 2.97 18.86 5.95
C PHE A 499 4.26 19.70 5.90
N GLN A 500 4.30 20.75 5.09
CA GLN A 500 5.44 21.68 5.04
C GLN A 500 5.68 22.42 6.37
N LYS A 501 4.61 22.81 7.08
CA LYS A 501 4.70 23.41 8.43
C LYS A 501 5.22 22.40 9.46
N LEU A 502 4.80 21.13 9.37
CA LEU A 502 5.33 20.06 10.21
C LEU A 502 6.83 19.84 9.94
N GLU A 503 7.24 19.70 8.69
CA GLU A 503 8.65 19.57 8.31
C GLU A 503 9.50 20.75 8.85
N GLY A 504 9.00 21.98 8.72
CA GLY A 504 9.61 23.17 9.30
C GLY A 504 9.75 23.09 10.82
N ARG A 505 8.67 22.74 11.54
CA ARG A 505 8.69 22.66 13.00
C ARG A 505 9.61 21.55 13.52
N LEU A 506 9.68 20.40 12.85
CA LEU A 506 10.59 19.31 13.25
C LEU A 506 12.08 19.71 13.10
N LYS A 507 12.42 20.51 12.08
CA LYS A 507 13.76 21.13 11.96
C LYS A 507 14.06 22.05 13.14
N GLU A 508 13.13 22.94 13.48
CA GLU A 508 13.25 23.87 14.61
C GLU A 508 13.42 23.12 15.94
N MET A 509 12.55 22.15 16.23
CA MET A 509 12.62 21.28 17.43
C MET A 509 13.99 20.62 17.59
N THR A 510 14.56 20.11 16.49
CA THR A 510 15.89 19.47 16.50
C THR A 510 16.99 20.47 16.90
N TRP A 511 16.89 21.72 16.44
CA TRP A 511 17.85 22.78 16.74
C TRP A 511 17.70 23.35 18.14
N GLU A 512 16.47 23.53 18.61
CA GLU A 512 16.16 23.94 19.98
C GLU A 512 16.73 22.92 20.97
N TYR A 513 16.30 21.66 20.85
CA TYR A 513 16.72 20.54 21.70
C TYR A 513 18.25 20.36 21.73
N TRP A 514 18.91 20.23 20.57
CA TRP A 514 20.37 20.05 20.53
C TRP A 514 21.12 21.23 21.17
N THR A 515 20.65 22.47 20.95
CA THR A 515 21.36 23.65 21.44
C THR A 515 21.25 23.77 22.97
N GLU A 516 20.09 23.46 23.53
CA GLU A 516 19.89 23.53 24.98
C GLU A 516 20.53 22.34 25.73
N GLN A 517 20.50 21.14 25.14
CA GLN A 517 21.21 20.00 25.69
C GLN A 517 22.73 20.15 25.61
N CYS A 518 23.32 20.60 24.49
CA CYS A 518 24.76 20.90 24.45
C CYS A 518 25.17 21.94 25.51
N ARG A 519 24.38 23.01 25.72
CA ARG A 519 24.64 24.00 26.79
C ARG A 519 24.66 23.36 28.18
N THR A 520 23.70 22.48 28.44
CA THR A 520 23.56 21.81 29.73
C THR A 520 24.68 20.78 29.95
N THR A 521 24.90 19.86 29.00
CA THR A 521 25.90 18.78 29.13
C THR A 521 27.34 19.28 29.14
N CYS A 522 27.69 20.34 28.39
CA CYS A 522 29.04 20.90 28.39
C CYS A 522 29.45 21.55 29.73
N SER A 523 28.52 21.71 30.68
CA SER A 523 28.83 22.12 32.06
C SER A 523 29.28 20.96 32.97
N VAL A 524 29.16 19.71 32.52
CA VAL A 524 29.42 18.50 33.33
C VAL A 524 30.39 17.52 32.64
N GLU A 525 30.20 17.18 31.36
CA GLU A 525 31.02 16.19 30.63
C GLU A 525 31.41 16.66 29.22
N SER A 526 32.51 17.40 29.12
CA SER A 526 32.96 18.15 27.93
C SER A 526 33.54 17.32 26.77
N ASN A 527 33.12 16.07 26.60
CA ASN A 527 33.52 15.20 25.46
C ASN A 527 32.39 14.28 24.93
N PHE A 528 31.19 14.27 25.53
CA PHE A 528 30.26 13.14 25.34
C PHE A 528 29.41 13.16 24.06
N LEU A 529 29.26 14.29 23.37
CA LEU A 529 28.28 14.44 22.28
C LEU A 529 28.82 14.98 20.94
N GLY A 530 30.05 15.49 20.88
CA GLY A 530 30.52 16.24 19.70
C GLY A 530 29.88 17.63 19.56
N CYS A 531 29.36 18.16 20.69
CA CYS A 531 29.41 19.58 21.03
C CYS A 531 30.88 20.01 21.26
#